data_AF-A0AAV6YJ70-F1
#
_entry.id   AF-A0AAV6YJ70-F1
#
_cell.length_a   1.000
_cell.length_b   1.000
_cell.length_c   1.000
_cell.angle_alpha   90.00
_cell.angle_beta   90.00
_cell.angle_gamma   90.00
#
_symmetry.space_group_name_H-M   'P 1'
#
loop_
_entity.id
_entity.type
_entity.pdbx_description
1 polymer ?
#
loop_
_entity_poly.entity_id
_entity_poly.type
_entity_poly.pdbx_seq_one_letter_code
_entity_poly.pdbx_strand_id
1 'polypeptide(L)'
;ALTVSNAVRKESTVGETVNLMSADAQKFMDLTNFIHLIWSSPLQIAVSVVFLWEELKVSVLAGLAVMILLIPINAVLATKSKSFQIRNMKNKDKRLKIMNEILNGIKILKLFAWEPSFEKQVQEIREKELKDMLRFAYLFSVSLFIFTCAPFL
;
A
#
# COMPACT_ATOMS: atom_id res chain seq x y z
N ALA A 1 -30.20 3.10 -17.58
CA ALA A 1 -30.44 1.67 -17.83
C ALA A 1 -31.57 1.43 -18.83
N LEU A 2 -32.73 2.08 -18.68
CA LEU A 2 -33.91 1.85 -19.53
C LEU A 2 -33.81 2.41 -20.97
N THR A 3 -32.82 3.25 -21.26
CA THR A 3 -32.61 3.88 -22.59
C THR A 3 -31.28 3.51 -23.24
N VAL A 4 -30.54 2.54 -22.69
CA VAL A 4 -29.23 2.13 -23.21
C VAL A 4 -29.41 1.26 -24.45
N SER A 5 -28.70 1.56 -25.54
CA SER A 5 -28.78 0.81 -26.78
C SER A 5 -28.24 -0.62 -26.63
N ASN A 6 -28.74 -1.56 -27.43
CA ASN A 6 -28.30 -2.96 -27.37
C ASN A 6 -26.80 -3.15 -27.70
N ALA A 7 -26.19 -2.22 -28.44
CA ALA A 7 -24.75 -2.22 -28.71
C ALA A 7 -23.95 -1.95 -27.43
N VAL A 8 -24.30 -0.89 -26.68
CA VAL A 8 -23.65 -0.53 -25.42
C VAL A 8 -23.91 -1.58 -24.33
N ARG A 9 -25.07 -2.24 -24.36
CA ARG A 9 -25.41 -3.32 -23.43
C ARG A 9 -24.64 -4.64 -23.69
N LYS A 10 -24.07 -4.81 -24.89
CA LYS A 10 -23.14 -5.91 -25.19
C LYS A 10 -21.71 -5.62 -24.71
N GLU A 11 -21.34 -4.35 -24.63
CA GLU A 11 -20.02 -3.90 -24.18
C GLU A 11 -19.95 -3.77 -22.66
N SER A 12 -21.00 -3.22 -22.02
CA SER A 12 -21.06 -3.08 -20.56
C SER A 12 -21.80 -4.26 -19.92
N THR A 13 -21.08 -4.98 -19.05
CA THR A 13 -21.68 -6.12 -18.33
C THR A 13 -22.63 -5.64 -17.22
N VAL A 14 -23.59 -6.48 -16.84
CA VAL A 14 -24.47 -6.20 -15.69
C VAL A 14 -23.64 -5.99 -14.41
N GLY A 15 -22.55 -6.74 -14.25
CA GLY A 15 -21.62 -6.58 -13.13
C GLY A 15 -20.92 -5.22 -13.11
N GLU A 16 -20.51 -4.71 -14.27
CA GLU A 16 -19.92 -3.37 -14.41
C GLU A 16 -20.91 -2.25 -14.07
N THR A 17 -22.18 -2.41 -14.49
CA THR A 17 -23.25 -1.46 -14.13
C THR A 17 -23.49 -1.46 -12.62
N VAL A 18 -23.50 -2.62 -11.97
CA VAL A 18 -23.67 -2.74 -10.51
C VAL A 18 -22.46 -2.17 -9.77
N ASN A 19 -21.24 -2.40 -10.27
CA ASN A 19 -20.03 -1.82 -9.71
C ASN A 19 -20.02 -0.29 -9.81
N LEU A 20 -20.45 0.27 -10.95
CA LEU A 20 -20.63 1.71 -11.12
C LEU A 20 -21.63 2.29 -10.10
N MET A 21 -22.76 1.61 -9.90
CA MET A 21 -23.80 2.06 -8.96
C MET A 21 -23.40 1.94 -7.49
N SER A 22 -22.47 1.04 -7.15
CA SER A 22 -22.09 0.76 -5.76
C SER A 22 -20.70 1.29 -5.44
N ALA A 23 -19.66 0.70 -6.01
CA ALA A 23 -18.27 1.02 -5.72
C ALA A 23 -17.90 2.44 -6.16
N ASP A 24 -18.31 2.87 -7.36
CA ASP A 24 -17.95 4.20 -7.85
C ASP A 24 -18.80 5.30 -7.20
N ALA A 25 -20.09 5.06 -6.95
CA ALA A 25 -20.92 5.95 -6.14
C ALA A 25 -20.34 6.16 -4.72
N GLN A 26 -19.87 5.08 -4.07
CA GLN A 26 -19.23 5.17 -2.76
C GLN A 26 -17.96 6.02 -2.80
N LYS A 27 -17.10 5.84 -3.81
CA LYS A 27 -15.89 6.68 -3.98
C LYS A 27 -16.24 8.16 -4.12
N PHE A 28 -17.32 8.51 -4.84
CA PHE A 28 -17.77 9.90 -4.94
C PHE A 28 -18.25 10.47 -3.61
N MET A 29 -18.96 9.69 -2.80
CA MET A 29 -19.33 10.10 -1.44
C MET A 29 -18.10 10.33 -0.56
N ASP A 30 -17.12 9.44 -0.62
CA ASP A 30 -15.88 9.60 0.14
C ASP A 30 -15.12 10.87 -0.31
N LEU A 31 -14.99 11.10 -1.62
CA LEU A 31 -14.35 12.29 -2.18
C LEU A 31 -15.01 13.61 -1.75
N THR A 32 -16.34 13.64 -1.69
CA THR A 32 -17.09 14.85 -1.32
C THR A 32 -16.71 15.33 0.08
N ASN A 33 -16.42 14.42 1.01
CA ASN A 33 -15.96 14.77 2.35
C ASN A 33 -14.57 15.42 2.35
N PHE A 34 -13.70 15.04 1.41
CA PHE A 34 -12.32 15.53 1.34
C PHE A 34 -12.13 16.70 0.37
N ILE A 35 -13.11 17.04 -0.46
CA ILE A 35 -12.96 18.07 -1.49
C ILE A 35 -12.65 19.44 -0.90
N HIS A 36 -13.17 19.72 0.30
CA HIS A 36 -12.88 20.96 1.02
C HIS A 36 -11.46 21.05 1.55
N LEU A 37 -10.79 19.91 1.77
CA LEU A 37 -9.41 19.84 2.21
C LEU A 37 -8.46 20.42 1.14
N ILE A 38 -8.81 20.28 -0.15
CA ILE A 38 -7.97 20.72 -1.27
C ILE A 38 -7.69 22.23 -1.22
N TRP A 39 -8.68 23.05 -0.88
CA TRP A 39 -8.52 24.50 -0.79
C TRP A 39 -8.27 24.98 0.65
N SER A 40 -8.81 24.28 1.65
CA SER A 40 -8.61 24.60 3.06
C SER A 40 -7.17 24.37 3.52
N SER A 41 -6.54 23.26 3.13
CA SER A 41 -5.17 22.94 3.56
C SER A 41 -4.11 23.96 3.09
N PRO A 42 -4.08 24.42 1.83
CA PRO A 42 -3.16 25.47 1.41
C PRO A 42 -3.36 26.77 2.18
N LEU A 43 -4.61 27.16 2.44
CA LEU A 43 -4.92 28.38 3.20
C LEU A 43 -4.45 28.25 4.66
N GLN A 44 -4.72 27.11 5.29
CA GLN A 44 -4.28 26.81 6.65
C GLN A 44 -2.76 26.84 6.77
N ILE A 45 -2.03 26.25 5.81
CA ILE A 45 -0.56 26.29 5.76
C ILE A 45 -0.07 27.73 5.60
N ALA A 46 -0.67 28.51 4.70
CA ALA A 46 -0.27 29.90 4.47
C ALA A 46 -0.42 30.76 5.73
N VAL A 47 -1.58 30.70 6.39
CA VAL A 47 -1.84 31.46 7.63
C VAL A 47 -0.89 31.02 8.75
N SER A 48 -0.67 29.71 8.91
CA SER A 48 0.24 29.16 9.93
C SER A 48 1.67 29.64 9.72
N VAL A 49 2.14 29.67 8.47
CA VAL A 49 3.49 30.16 8.12
C VAL A 49 3.61 31.67 8.40
N VAL A 50 2.58 32.47 8.12
CA VAL A 50 2.57 33.90 8.41
C VAL A 50 2.71 34.15 9.92
N PHE A 51 1.90 33.48 10.75
CA PHE A 51 2.00 33.63 12.20
C PHE A 51 3.33 33.13 12.77
N LEU A 52 3.86 32.01 12.27
CA LEU A 52 5.19 31.54 12.67
C LEU A 52 6.28 32.54 12.29
N TRP A 53 6.17 33.20 11.13
CA TRP A 53 7.13 34.20 10.69
C TRP A 53 7.13 35.46 11.59
N GLU A 54 5.96 35.89 12.06
CA GLU A 54 5.86 37.03 12.98
C GLU A 54 6.51 36.74 14.34
N GLU A 55 6.31 35.53 14.88
CA GLU A 55 6.84 35.13 16.19
C GLU A 55 8.34 34.77 16.15
N LEU A 56 8.76 33.96 15.17
CA LEU A 56 10.09 33.32 15.14
C LEU A 56 11.03 33.86 14.04
N LYS A 57 10.53 34.72 13.14
CA LYS A 57 11.27 35.34 12.03
C LYS A 57 12.07 34.31 11.23
N VAL A 58 13.40 34.50 11.14
CA VAL A 58 14.31 33.69 10.32
C VAL A 58 14.42 32.24 10.83
N SER A 59 14.11 31.98 12.10
CA SER A 59 14.19 30.63 12.69
C SER A 59 13.24 29.63 12.00
N VAL A 60 12.14 30.10 11.42
CA VAL A 60 11.16 29.28 10.67
C VAL A 60 11.79 28.60 9.45
N LEU A 61 12.81 29.22 8.83
CA LEU A 61 13.50 28.65 7.67
C LEU A 61 14.23 27.34 8.01
N ALA A 62 14.72 27.18 9.25
CA ALA A 62 15.34 25.93 9.69
C ALA A 62 14.34 24.77 9.74
N GLY A 63 13.11 25.02 10.24
CA GLY A 63 12.04 24.04 10.24
C GLY A 63 11.60 23.63 8.83
N LEU A 64 11.42 24.62 7.94
CA LEU A 64 11.15 24.40 6.51
C LEU A 64 12.23 23.57 5.82
N ALA A 65 13.50 23.84 6.10
CA ALA A 65 14.61 23.07 5.56
C ALA A 65 14.56 21.60 5.99
N VAL A 66 14.28 21.32 7.27
CA VAL A 66 14.11 19.94 7.78
C VAL A 66 12.92 19.25 7.10
N MET A 67 11.79 19.95 6.93
CA MET A 67 10.61 19.40 6.23
C MET A 67 10.92 19.02 4.78
N ILE A 68 11.61 19.89 4.04
CA ILE A 68 12.01 19.62 2.65
C ILE A 68 12.95 18.42 2.58
N LEU A 69 13.86 18.27 3.55
CA LEU A 69 14.82 17.16 3.61
C LEU A 69 14.13 15.82 3.96
N LEU A 70 13.04 15.84 4.71
CA LEU A 70 12.25 14.65 5.03
C LEU A 70 11.50 14.06 3.82
N ILE A 71 11.17 14.87 2.81
CA ILE A 71 10.47 14.42 1.59
C ILE A 71 11.29 13.35 0.82
N PRO A 72 12.55 13.61 0.40
CA PRO A 72 13.34 12.62 -0.32
C PRO A 72 13.68 11.41 0.55
N ILE A 73 13.87 11.58 1.85
CA ILE A 73 14.11 10.46 2.78
C ILE A 73 12.91 9.50 2.76
N ASN A 74 11.69 10.02 2.98
CA ASN A 74 10.48 9.20 2.92
C ASN A 74 10.26 8.56 1.54
N ALA A 75 10.57 9.27 0.44
CA ALA A 75 10.48 8.71 -0.90
C ALA A 75 11.41 7.50 -1.11
N VAL A 76 12.66 7.58 -0.64
CA VAL A 76 13.62 6.47 -0.71
C VAL A 76 13.17 5.30 0.17
N LEU A 77 12.70 5.55 1.39
CA LEU A 77 12.15 4.50 2.25
C LEU A 77 10.94 3.81 1.60
N ALA A 78 10.01 4.58 1.04
CA ALA A 78 8.80 4.06 0.39
C ALA A 78 9.14 3.19 -0.82
N THR A 79 10.04 3.64 -1.70
CA THR A 79 10.47 2.85 -2.87
C THR A 79 11.16 1.55 -2.45
N LYS A 80 11.99 1.59 -1.40
CA LYS A 80 12.64 0.39 -0.88
C LYS A 80 11.65 -0.58 -0.25
N SER A 81 10.72 -0.09 0.58
CA SER A 81 9.65 -0.89 1.18
C SER A 81 8.79 -1.56 0.11
N LYS A 82 8.41 -0.82 -0.94
CA LYS A 82 7.69 -1.38 -2.10
C LYS A 82 8.45 -2.52 -2.77
N SER A 83 9.76 -2.38 -2.94
CA SER A 83 10.59 -3.44 -3.52
C SER A 83 10.58 -4.73 -2.69
N PHE A 84 10.62 -4.62 -1.35
CA PHE A 84 10.52 -5.76 -0.44
C PHE A 84 9.12 -6.38 -0.47
N GLN A 85 8.09 -5.55 -0.53
CA GLN A 85 6.70 -6.01 -0.63
C GLN A 85 6.46 -6.82 -1.91
N ILE A 86 6.92 -6.32 -3.07
CA ILE A 86 6.84 -7.03 -4.35
C ILE A 86 7.58 -8.37 -4.28
N ARG A 87 8.77 -8.41 -3.68
CA ARG A 87 9.52 -9.67 -3.53
C ARG A 87 8.79 -10.67 -2.63
N ASN A 88 8.21 -10.19 -1.53
CA ASN A 88 7.40 -11.01 -0.64
C ASN A 88 6.15 -11.57 -1.34
N MET A 89 5.47 -10.77 -2.17
CA MET A 89 4.34 -11.25 -2.99
C MET A 89 4.75 -12.38 -3.94
N LYS A 90 5.88 -12.23 -4.65
CA LYS A 90 6.41 -13.29 -5.51
C LYS A 90 6.72 -14.59 -4.75
N ASN A 91 7.22 -14.49 -3.52
CA ASN A 91 7.48 -15.68 -2.69
C ASN A 91 6.17 -16.32 -2.22
N LYS A 92 5.17 -15.51 -1.84
CA LYS A 92 3.82 -15.99 -1.50
C LYS A 92 3.16 -16.72 -2.66
N ASP A 93 3.25 -16.18 -3.88
CA ASP A 93 2.70 -16.83 -5.07
C ASP A 93 3.36 -18.20 -5.33
N LYS A 94 4.68 -18.29 -5.16
CA LYS A 94 5.42 -19.57 -5.26
C LYS A 94 4.96 -20.57 -4.20
N ARG A 95 4.82 -20.13 -2.94
CA ARG A 95 4.33 -20.99 -1.86
C ARG A 95 2.92 -21.50 -2.15
N LEU A 96 2.02 -20.62 -2.59
CA LEU A 96 0.64 -20.99 -2.94
C LEU A 96 0.59 -21.96 -4.11
N LYS A 97 1.45 -21.78 -5.12
CA LYS A 97 1.56 -22.71 -6.25
C LYS A 97 1.94 -24.12 -5.78
N ILE A 98 3.00 -24.26 -4.99
CA ILE A 98 3.46 -25.57 -4.49
C ILE A 98 2.42 -26.19 -3.55
N MET A 99 1.78 -25.39 -2.69
CA MET A 99 0.68 -25.90 -1.84
C MET A 99 -0.47 -26.46 -2.68
N ASN A 100 -0.81 -25.82 -3.80
CA ASN A 100 -1.83 -26.33 -4.72
C ASN A 100 -1.39 -27.65 -5.37
N GLU A 101 -0.13 -27.76 -5.80
CA GLU A 101 0.44 -29.01 -6.32
C GLU A 101 0.41 -30.16 -5.28
N ILE A 102 0.76 -29.87 -4.02
CA ILE A 102 0.68 -30.83 -2.90
C ILE A 102 -0.76 -31.31 -2.67
N LEU A 103 -1.73 -30.39 -2.64
CA LEU A 103 -3.13 -30.73 -2.39
C LEU A 103 -3.73 -31.58 -3.52
N ASN A 104 -3.44 -31.23 -4.78
CA ASN A 104 -3.89 -32.02 -5.93
C ASN A 104 -3.22 -33.40 -5.99
N GLY A 105 -1.96 -33.52 -5.52
CA GLY A 105 -1.16 -34.75 -5.55
C GLY A 105 -1.09 -35.56 -4.26
N ILE A 106 -1.91 -35.24 -3.24
CA ILE A 106 -1.68 -35.71 -1.86
C ILE A 106 -1.61 -37.23 -1.70
N LYS A 107 -2.43 -37.99 -2.43
CA LYS A 107 -2.42 -39.46 -2.38
C LYS A 107 -1.08 -40.05 -2.80
N ILE A 108 -0.46 -39.49 -3.84
CA ILE A 108 0.83 -39.96 -4.36
C ILE A 108 1.94 -39.62 -3.37
N LEU A 109 1.94 -38.42 -2.81
CA LEU A 109 2.94 -38.02 -1.80
C LEU A 109 2.94 -39.00 -0.61
N LYS A 110 1.75 -39.36 -0.09
CA LYS A 110 1.62 -40.31 1.02
C LYS A 110 2.06 -41.72 0.67
N LEU A 111 1.78 -42.18 -0.55
CA LEU A 111 2.16 -43.52 -1.02
C LEU A 111 3.70 -43.70 -1.01
N PHE A 112 4.44 -42.64 -1.34
CA PHE A 112 5.90 -42.64 -1.42
C PHE A 112 6.60 -42.03 -0.20
N ALA A 113 5.87 -41.65 0.84
CA ALA A 113 6.39 -40.97 2.03
C ALA A 113 7.21 -39.70 1.71
N TRP A 114 6.81 -38.94 0.68
CA TRP A 114 7.51 -37.73 0.22
C TRP A 114 7.14 -36.46 0.99
N GLU A 115 6.25 -36.54 1.98
CA GLU A 115 5.80 -35.39 2.78
C GLU A 115 6.96 -34.57 3.38
N PRO A 116 8.00 -35.18 4.00
CA PRO A 116 9.09 -34.42 4.61
C PRO A 116 9.91 -33.59 3.60
N SER A 117 10.07 -34.12 2.38
CA SER A 117 10.79 -33.42 1.31
C SER A 117 10.03 -32.20 0.81
N PHE A 118 8.72 -32.33 0.62
CA PHE A 118 7.85 -31.22 0.22
C PHE A 118 7.69 -30.19 1.35
N GLU A 119 7.60 -30.63 2.60
CA GLU A 119 7.60 -29.75 3.77
C GLU A 119 8.86 -28.89 3.81
N LYS A 120 10.04 -29.49 3.64
CA LYS A 120 11.31 -28.75 3.58
C LYS A 120 11.31 -27.70 2.46
N GLN A 121 10.81 -28.06 1.27
CA GLN A 121 10.73 -27.12 0.15
C GLN A 121 9.81 -25.92 0.44
N VAL A 122 8.65 -26.15 1.08
CA VAL A 122 7.75 -25.09 1.53
C VAL A 122 8.42 -24.22 2.59
N GLN A 123 9.14 -24.83 3.53
CA GLN A 123 9.83 -24.13 4.61
C GLN A 123 10.94 -23.21 4.09
N GLU A 124 11.72 -23.64 3.09
CA GLU A 124 12.75 -22.81 2.45
C GLU A 124 12.15 -21.56 1.77
N ILE A 125 10.93 -21.66 1.23
CA ILE A 125 10.21 -20.50 0.69
C ILE A 125 9.71 -19.62 1.83
N ARG A 126 9.20 -20.22 2.91
CA ARG A 126 8.71 -19.51 4.09
C ARG A 126 9.80 -18.69 4.76
N GLU A 127 11.02 -19.20 4.87
CA GLU A 127 12.16 -18.45 5.41
C GLU A 127 12.47 -17.19 4.58
N LYS A 128 12.36 -17.28 3.24
CA LYS A 128 12.53 -16.13 2.34
C LYS A 128 11.41 -15.11 2.51
N GLU A 129 10.16 -15.55 2.65
CA GLU A 129 9.02 -14.67 2.98
C GLU A 129 9.26 -13.93 4.30
N LEU A 130 9.64 -14.65 5.36
CA LEU A 130 9.86 -14.07 6.68
C LEU A 130 11.00 -13.05 6.69
N LYS A 131 12.10 -13.34 5.98
CA LYS A 131 13.23 -12.41 5.86
C LYS A 131 12.83 -11.12 5.14
N ASP A 132 12.00 -11.22 4.10
CA ASP A 132 11.49 -10.06 3.37
C ASP A 132 10.47 -9.27 4.17
N MET A 133 9.61 -9.97 4.92
CA MET A 133 8.65 -9.38 5.84
C MET A 133 9.33 -8.62 6.98
N LEU A 134 10.39 -9.19 7.57
CA LEU A 134 11.17 -8.52 8.62
C LEU A 134 11.83 -7.24 8.09
N ARG A 135 12.47 -7.31 6.92
CA ARG A 135 13.08 -6.12 6.29
C ARG A 135 12.06 -5.03 5.99
N PHE A 136 10.87 -5.41 5.52
CA PHE A 136 9.77 -4.49 5.34
C PHE A 136 9.32 -3.87 6.68
N ALA A 137 9.15 -4.68 7.73
CA ALA A 137 8.75 -4.21 9.04
C ALA A 137 9.76 -3.21 9.62
N TYR A 138 11.06 -3.48 9.54
CA TYR A 138 12.09 -2.53 9.97
C TYR A 138 12.00 -1.19 9.23
N LEU A 139 11.89 -1.21 7.91
CA LEU A 139 11.76 0.03 7.13
C LEU A 139 10.46 0.78 7.44
N PHE A 140 9.37 0.04 7.63
CA PHE A 140 8.08 0.61 8.00
C PHE A 140 8.14 1.27 9.37
N SER A 141 8.76 0.63 10.36
CA SER A 141 8.97 1.20 11.70
C SER A 141 9.83 2.46 11.66
N VAL A 142 10.90 2.48 10.86
CA VAL A 142 11.73 3.69 10.69
C VAL A 142 10.93 4.80 10.02
N SER A 143 10.15 4.49 8.99
CA SER A 143 9.28 5.46 8.31
C SER A 143 8.24 6.04 9.27
N LEU A 144 7.64 5.19 10.11
CA LEU A 144 6.67 5.62 11.12
C LEU A 144 7.33 6.51 12.18
N PHE A 145 8.52 6.13 12.67
CA PHE A 145 9.28 6.93 13.62
C PHE A 145 9.61 8.32 13.07
N ILE A 146 10.10 8.38 11.83
CA ILE A 146 10.37 9.65 11.14
C ILE A 146 9.10 10.49 11.05
N PHE A 147 7.95 9.87 10.74
CA PHE A 147 6.67 10.57 10.66
C PHE A 147 6.20 11.09 12.03
N THR A 148 6.35 10.30 13.10
CA THR A 148 5.96 10.72 14.46
C THR A 148 6.86 11.80 15.05
N CYS A 149 8.13 11.83 14.66
CA CYS A 149 9.08 12.85 15.11
C CYS A 149 9.08 14.09 14.21
N ALA A 150 8.50 14.01 13.01
CA ALA A 150 8.32 15.18 12.17
C ALA A 150 7.35 16.14 12.85
N PRO A 151 7.65 17.45 12.90
CA PRO A 151 6.81 18.47 13.54
C PRO A 151 5.58 18.81 12.69
N PHE A 152 5.06 17.82 11.95
CA PHE A 152 3.93 17.98 11.03
C PHE A 152 2.57 17.87 11.76
N LEU A 153 2.58 17.81 13.09
CA LEU A 153 1.41 17.87 13.96
C LEU A 153 1.69 18.75 15.18
#